data_AF-A0A3D2UFR6-F1
#
_entry.id   AF-A0A3D2UFR6-F1
#
_cell.length_a   1.000
_cell.length_b   1.000
_cell.length_c   1.000
_cell.angle_alpha   90.00
_cell.angle_beta   90.00
_cell.angle_gamma   90.00
#
_symmetry.space_group_name_H-M   'P 1'
#
loop_
_entity.id
_entity.type
_entity.pdbx_description
1 polymer ?
#
loop_
_entity_poly.entity_id
_entity_poly.type
_entity_poly.pdbx_seq_one_letter_code
_entity_poly.pdbx_strand_id
1 'polypeptide(L)'
;MQLTTLDWTVISVYGVVAVSIGVWFARRAGSKSDEFFLGGRSMPWWLLGTSMVATTFSTDTPNLVTDLVRTGGVSQNWVWWAFVITGMCTVFFYA
;
A
#
# COMPACT_ATOMS: atom_id res chain seq x y z
N MET A 1 -24.87 -4.79 9.34
CA MET A 1 -24.15 -4.12 10.44
C MET A 1 -24.58 -2.67 10.47
N GLN A 2 -24.90 -2.11 11.65
CA GLN A 2 -25.11 -0.67 11.79
C GLN A 2 -23.80 -0.04 12.23
N LEU A 3 -23.30 0.93 11.45
CA LEU A 3 -22.11 1.70 11.79
C LEU A 3 -22.46 2.74 12.85
N THR A 4 -21.63 2.83 13.87
CA THR A 4 -21.79 3.82 14.93
C THR A 4 -21.28 5.18 14.47
N THR A 5 -21.65 6.25 15.18
CA THR A 5 -21.12 7.60 14.93
C THR A 5 -19.59 7.64 15.04
N LEU A 6 -18.99 6.81 15.90
CA LEU A 6 -17.54 6.72 16.05
C LEU A 6 -16.89 6.16 14.78
N ASP A 7 -17.46 5.11 14.19
CA ASP A 7 -16.93 4.50 12.95
C ASP A 7 -16.90 5.51 11.80
N TRP A 8 -18.00 6.24 11.61
CA TRP A 8 -18.07 7.31 10.62
C TRP A 8 -17.06 8.42 10.87
N THR A 9 -16.86 8.80 12.14
CA THR A 9 -15.86 9.81 12.52
C THR A 9 -14.45 9.38 12.11
N VAL A 10 -14.08 8.11 12.39
CA VAL A 10 -12.77 7.57 12.03
C VAL A 10 -12.58 7.55 10.50
N ILE A 11 -13.59 7.09 9.75
CA ILE A 11 -13.56 7.06 8.29
C ILE A 11 -13.38 8.48 7.71
N SER A 12 -14.16 9.44 8.21
CA SER A 12 -14.07 10.83 7.75
C SER A 12 -12.69 11.44 8.05
N VAL A 13 -12.16 11.25 9.26
CA VAL A 13 -10.84 11.75 9.64
C VAL A 13 -9.75 11.14 8.75
N TYR A 14 -9.77 9.83 8.54
CA TYR A 14 -8.82 9.15 7.66
C TYR A 14 -8.86 9.74 6.23
N GLY A 15 -10.05 9.90 5.66
CA GLY A 15 -10.23 10.48 4.33
C GLY A 15 -9.71 11.91 4.23
N VAL A 16 -10.01 12.75 5.23
CA VAL A 16 -9.52 14.13 5.29
C VAL A 16 -8.00 14.17 5.35
N VAL A 17 -7.37 13.34 6.17
CA VAL A 17 -5.90 13.26 6.26
C VAL A 17 -5.29 12.83 4.93
N ALA A 18 -5.82 11.77 4.31
CA ALA A 18 -5.31 11.27 3.03
C ALA A 18 -5.39 12.33 1.92
N VAL A 19 -6.55 12.99 1.78
CA VAL A 19 -6.74 14.06 0.79
C VAL A 19 -5.84 15.26 1.09
N SER A 20 -5.73 15.65 2.36
CA SER A 20 -4.90 16.79 2.77
C SER A 20 -3.42 16.59 2.43
N ILE A 21 -2.89 15.38 2.65
CA ILE A 21 -1.52 15.03 2.26
C ILE A 21 -1.36 15.11 0.74
N GLY A 22 -2.31 14.56 -0.02
CA GLY A 22 -2.29 14.60 -1.49
C GLY A 22 -2.29 16.04 -2.03
N VAL A 23 -3.16 16.90 -1.50
CA VAL A 23 -3.25 18.32 -1.89
C VAL A 23 -1.98 19.08 -1.50
N TRP A 24 -1.39 18.79 -0.34
CA TRP A 24 -0.15 19.43 0.10
C TRP A 24 1.02 19.14 -0.85
N PHE A 25 1.15 17.90 -1.32
CA PHE A 25 2.20 17.50 -2.26
C PHE A 25 1.88 17.78 -3.74
N ALA A 26 0.62 18.02 -4.11
CA ALA A 26 0.20 18.24 -5.50
C ALA A 26 0.98 19.38 -6.19
N ARG A 27 1.24 20.48 -5.47
CA ARG A 27 2.01 21.62 -6.00
C ARG A 27 3.46 21.27 -6.29
N ARG A 28 4.10 20.44 -5.45
CA ARG A 28 5.48 19.98 -5.65
C ARG A 28 5.57 19.02 -6.82
N ALA A 29 4.66 18.05 -6.87
CA ALA A 29 4.60 17.05 -7.93
C ALA A 29 4.36 17.68 -9.32
N GLY A 30 3.58 18.78 -9.41
CA GLY A 30 3.33 19.49 -10.66
C GLY A 30 4.47 20.37 -11.17
N SER A 31 5.55 20.56 -10.39
CA SER A 31 6.62 21.49 -10.75
C SER A 31 7.53 20.99 -11.88
N LYS A 32 7.86 19.69 -11.89
CA LYS A 32 8.71 19.02 -12.88
C LYS A 32 8.36 17.53 -12.95
N SER A 33 8.51 16.92 -14.12
CA SER A 33 8.31 15.47 -14.29
C SER A 33 9.22 14.64 -13.36
N ASP A 34 10.42 15.13 -13.05
CA ASP A 34 11.34 14.48 -12.10
C ASP A 34 10.80 14.46 -10.66
N GLU A 35 10.10 15.52 -10.22
CA GLU A 35 9.42 15.52 -8.91
C GLU A 35 8.20 14.60 -8.90
N PHE A 36 7.49 14.48 -10.03
CA PHE A 36 6.32 13.60 -10.14
C PHE A 36 6.69 12.11 -10.13
N PHE A 37 7.69 11.69 -10.94
CA PHE A 37 8.05 10.28 -11.10
C PHE A 37 9.15 9.81 -10.14
N LEU A 38 10.09 10.67 -9.78
CA LEU A 38 11.28 10.30 -9.00
C LEU A 38 11.30 10.94 -7.60
N GLY A 39 10.34 11.81 -7.27
CA GLY A 39 10.30 12.56 -6.00
C GLY A 39 11.58 13.36 -5.73
N GLY A 40 12.21 13.85 -6.80
CA GLY A 40 13.49 14.57 -6.74
C GLY A 40 14.65 13.70 -6.23
N ARG A 41 14.55 12.36 -6.32
CA ARG A 41 15.59 11.39 -5.92
C ARG A 41 16.11 11.54 -4.48
N SER A 42 15.32 12.18 -3.63
CA SER A 42 15.68 12.55 -2.25
C SER A 42 14.96 11.71 -1.19
N MET A 43 14.14 10.75 -1.62
CA MET A 43 13.36 9.90 -0.72
C MET A 43 14.26 8.86 -0.03
N PRO A 44 14.18 8.72 1.30
CA PRO A 44 14.97 7.74 2.01
C PRO A 44 14.50 6.31 1.69
N TRP A 45 15.43 5.35 1.71
CA TRP A 45 15.17 3.96 1.34
C TRP A 45 14.03 3.32 2.16
N TRP A 46 13.90 3.66 3.44
CA TRP A 46 12.87 3.09 4.29
C TRP A 46 11.48 3.50 3.83
N LEU A 47 11.29 4.76 3.40
CA LEU A 47 10.02 5.29 2.90
C LEU A 47 9.64 4.63 1.59
N LEU A 48 10.62 4.43 0.70
CA LEU A 48 10.45 3.69 -0.54
C LEU A 48 10.07 2.23 -0.26
N GLY A 49 10.76 1.58 0.69
CA GLY A 49 10.47 0.23 1.14
C GLY A 49 9.05 0.06 1.67
N THR A 50 8.60 0.92 2.59
CA THR A 50 7.22 0.87 3.09
C THR A 50 6.19 1.14 2.01
N SER A 51 6.45 2.07 1.08
CA SER A 51 5.54 2.35 -0.03
C SER A 51 5.35 1.14 -0.93
N MET A 52 6.44 0.44 -1.27
CA MET A 52 6.37 -0.79 -2.07
C MET A 52 5.55 -1.88 -1.38
N VAL A 53 5.76 -2.10 -0.08
CA VAL A 53 4.96 -3.07 0.69
C VAL A 53 3.50 -2.64 0.81
N ALA A 54 3.23 -1.36 1.06
CA ALA A 54 1.87 -0.84 1.13
C ALA A 54 1.11 -0.99 -0.20
N THR A 55 1.80 -0.88 -1.33
CA THR A 55 1.21 -1.03 -2.67
C THR A 55 0.75 -2.47 -2.95
N THR A 56 1.48 -3.47 -2.43
CA THR A 56 1.10 -4.89 -2.60
C THR A 56 0.09 -5.36 -1.55
N PHE A 57 -0.03 -4.64 -0.44
CA PHE A 57 -1.02 -4.89 0.62
C PHE A 57 -2.31 -4.09 0.39
N SER A 58 -2.96 -4.32 -0.76
CA SER A 58 -4.31 -3.79 -1.01
C SER A 58 -5.35 -4.46 -0.10
N THR A 59 -6.59 -3.98 -0.13
CA THR A 59 -7.72 -4.56 0.62
C THR A 59 -7.97 -6.05 0.32
N ASP A 60 -7.57 -6.51 -0.86
CA ASP A 60 -7.84 -7.88 -1.31
C ASP A 60 -6.88 -8.89 -0.65
N THR A 61 -5.64 -8.48 -0.39
CA THR A 61 -4.60 -9.34 0.16
C THR A 61 -4.97 -9.88 1.56
N PRO A 62 -5.30 -9.04 2.57
CA PRO A 62 -5.75 -9.53 3.86
C PRO A 62 -7.01 -10.39 3.76
N ASN A 63 -7.96 -10.00 2.90
CA ASN A 63 -9.21 -10.74 2.74
C ASN A 63 -8.92 -12.18 2.25
N LEU A 64 -8.10 -12.33 1.22
CA LEU A 64 -7.64 -13.63 0.73
C LEU A 64 -6.89 -14.43 1.80
N VAL A 65 -5.90 -13.81 2.46
CA VAL A 65 -5.09 -14.49 3.48
C VAL A 65 -5.95 -14.94 4.66
N THR A 66 -6.92 -14.14 5.09
CA THR A 66 -7.83 -14.53 6.18
C THR A 66 -8.72 -15.70 5.80
N ASP A 67 -9.20 -15.76 4.55
CA ASP A 67 -9.99 -16.89 4.07
C ASP A 67 -9.17 -18.18 3.97
N LEU A 68 -7.94 -18.08 3.43
CA LEU A 68 -6.97 -19.17 3.38
C LEU A 68 -6.67 -19.74 4.77
N VAL A 69 -6.42 -18.87 5.76
CA VAL A 69 -6.14 -19.30 7.14
C VAL A 69 -7.39 -19.86 7.81
N ARG A 70 -8.56 -19.27 7.57
CA ARG A 70 -9.85 -19.72 8.12
C ARG A 70 -10.20 -21.13 7.64
N THR A 71 -9.92 -21.45 6.38
CA THR A 71 -10.31 -22.72 5.74
C THR A 71 -9.26 -23.82 5.86
N GLY A 72 -7.97 -23.49 5.72
CA GLY A 72 -6.88 -24.46 5.67
C GLY A 72 -5.79 -24.28 6.74
N GLY A 73 -5.98 -23.36 7.68
CA GLY A 73 -5.03 -23.09 8.76
C GLY A 73 -3.85 -22.21 8.35
N VAL A 74 -2.98 -21.90 9.31
CA VAL A 74 -1.87 -20.94 9.15
C VAL A 74 -0.87 -21.34 8.05
N SER A 75 -0.76 -22.64 7.75
CA SER A 75 0.09 -23.14 6.67
C SER A 75 -0.33 -22.64 5.29
N GLN A 76 -1.60 -22.28 5.07
CA GLN A 76 -2.03 -21.72 3.78
C GLN A 76 -1.44 -20.34 3.49
N ASN A 77 -0.90 -19.64 4.49
CA ASN A 77 -0.16 -18.41 4.27
C ASN A 77 1.06 -18.62 3.35
N TRP A 78 1.58 -19.84 3.23
CA TRP A 78 2.65 -20.16 2.28
C TRP A 78 2.26 -19.89 0.82
N VAL A 79 0.96 -19.92 0.47
CA VAL A 79 0.48 -19.55 -0.86
C VAL A 79 0.78 -18.08 -1.16
N TRP A 80 0.62 -17.20 -0.16
CA TRP A 80 0.98 -15.79 -0.28
C TRP A 80 2.49 -15.61 -0.42
N TRP A 81 3.28 -16.31 0.41
CA TRP A 81 4.75 -16.24 0.35
C TRP A 81 5.36 -16.80 -0.93
N ALA A 82 4.66 -17.66 -1.66
CA ALA A 82 5.10 -18.14 -2.97
C ALA A 82 5.28 -17.00 -3.99
N PHE A 83 4.51 -15.91 -3.86
CA PHE A 83 4.63 -14.74 -4.74
C PHE A 83 5.91 -13.93 -4.52
N VAL A 84 6.65 -14.15 -3.43
CA VAL A 84 7.93 -13.46 -3.20
C VAL A 84 8.94 -13.78 -4.30
N ILE A 85 8.99 -15.03 -4.75
CA ILE A 85 9.94 -15.45 -5.81
C ILE A 85 9.60 -14.71 -7.11
N THR A 86 8.32 -14.69 -7.51
CA THR A 86 7.86 -13.98 -8.70
C THR A 86 8.08 -12.47 -8.57
N GLY A 87 7.81 -11.89 -7.40
CA GLY A 87 8.07 -10.48 -7.11
C GLY A 87 9.56 -10.12 -7.23
N MET A 88 10.44 -10.96 -6.69
CA MET A 88 11.90 -10.79 -6.84
C MET A 88 12.31 -10.85 -8.32
N CYS A 89 11.80 -11.81 -9.09
CA CYS A 89 12.07 -11.90 -10.52
C CYS A 89 11.63 -10.63 -11.28
N THR A 90 10.45 -10.06 -10.95
CA THR A 90 9.99 -8.84 -11.63
C THR A 90 10.92 -7.65 -11.41
N VAL A 91 11.56 -7.54 -10.24
CA VAL A 91 12.56 -6.49 -10.00
C VAL A 91 13.75 -6.65 -10.95
N PHE A 92 14.26 -7.86 -11.17
CA PHE A 92 15.40 -8.05 -12.08
C PHE A 92 15.06 -7.86 -13.57
N PHE A 93 13.82 -8.13 -13.97
CA PHE A 93 13.40 -7.99 -15.38
C PHE A 93 12.95 -6.57 -15.75
N TYR A 94 12.45 -5.79 -14.78
CA TYR A 94 11.87 -4.47 -15.02
C TYR A 94 12.61 -3.30 -14.34
N ALA A 95 13.64 -3.55 -13.52
CA ALA A 95 14.58 -2.52 -13.06
C ALA A 95 15.67 -2.26 -14.11
#